data_AF-A0A1L8DSA0-F1
#
_entry.id   AF-A0A1L8DSA0-F1
#
_cell.length_a   1.000
_cell.length_b   1.000
_cell.length_c   1.000
_cell.angle_alpha   90.00
_cell.angle_beta   90.00
_cell.angle_gamma   90.00
#
_symmetry.space_group_name_H-M   'P 1'
#
loop_
_entity.id
_entity.type
_entity.pdbx_description
1 polymer ?
#
loop_
_entity_poly.entity_id
_entity_poly.type
_entity_poly.pdbx_seq_one_letter_code
_entity_poly.pdbx_strand_id
1 'polypeptide(L)'
;IKMNISCLRKTLFLNISRSFSSKHPIGAQELVQSVAITDDASTFVAWHPKPQFPYEFSKPIPPSVERDNSSLLKTNAVNTAMQAFKGKHPEVARAELMRITHTTKHRWYPRSRDKRAKKDTPMDRPYL
;
A
#
# COMPACT_ATOMS: atom_id res chain seq x y z
N ILE A 1 41.79 -45.61 26.93
CA ILE A 1 41.80 -44.83 28.19
C ILE A 1 40.41 -44.23 28.34
N LYS A 2 39.62 -44.70 29.32
CA LYS A 2 38.27 -44.21 29.61
C LYS A 2 38.38 -42.89 30.37
N MET A 3 37.68 -41.84 29.93
CA MET A 3 37.46 -40.64 30.74
C MET A 3 35.96 -40.46 30.99
N ASN A 4 35.62 -40.49 32.27
CA ASN A 4 34.30 -40.29 32.85
C ASN A 4 33.82 -38.84 32.60
N ILE A 5 32.58 -38.68 32.16
CA ILE A 5 31.89 -37.39 32.08
C ILE A 5 30.90 -37.35 33.25
N SER A 6 31.31 -36.78 34.37
CA SER A 6 30.42 -36.50 35.50
C SER A 6 30.59 -35.07 35.95
N CYS A 7 29.74 -34.16 35.46
CA CYS A 7 29.36 -32.97 36.22
C CYS A 7 28.03 -32.43 35.70
N LEU A 8 26.93 -32.92 36.28
CA LEU A 8 25.61 -32.34 36.18
C LEU A 8 25.62 -30.98 36.90
N ARG A 9 25.73 -29.88 36.14
CA ARG A 9 25.24 -28.56 36.59
C ARG A 9 23.94 -28.28 35.86
N LYS A 10 22.82 -28.64 36.50
CA LYS A 10 21.48 -28.17 36.15
C LYS A 10 21.43 -26.66 36.43
N THR A 11 21.83 -25.84 35.45
CA THR A 11 21.41 -24.44 35.42
C THR A 11 19.96 -24.44 34.94
N LEU A 12 19.05 -24.08 35.85
CA LEU A 12 17.65 -23.84 35.52
C LEU A 12 17.60 -22.63 34.59
N PHE A 13 17.54 -22.87 33.29
CA PHE A 13 17.15 -21.85 32.32
C PHE A 13 15.70 -21.49 32.61
N LEU A 14 15.49 -20.36 33.28
CA LEU A 14 14.20 -19.69 33.31
C LEU A 14 13.89 -19.28 31.87
N ASN A 15 13.15 -20.13 31.16
CA ASN A 15 12.47 -19.77 29.93
C ASN A 15 11.42 -18.70 30.28
N ILE A 16 11.85 -17.45 30.29
CA ILE A 16 10.94 -16.31 30.30
C ILE A 16 10.40 -16.21 28.87
N SER A 17 9.42 -17.06 28.56
CA SER A 17 8.53 -16.85 27.42
C SER A 17 7.61 -15.70 27.80
N ARG A 18 8.07 -14.46 27.64
CA ARG A 18 7.16 -13.31 27.58
C ARG A 18 6.37 -13.48 26.30
N SER A 19 5.13 -13.95 26.42
CA SER A 19 4.16 -13.86 25.33
C SER A 19 3.99 -12.37 24.99
N PHE A 20 4.65 -11.91 23.94
CA PHE A 20 4.42 -10.58 23.41
C PHE A 20 3.01 -10.60 22.80
N SER A 21 2.04 -10.01 23.51
CA SER A 21 0.69 -9.87 22.98
C SER A 21 0.74 -8.81 21.88
N SER A 22 0.95 -9.25 20.65
CA SER A 22 0.86 -8.40 19.48
C SER A 22 -0.61 -8.05 19.23
N LYS A 23 -1.09 -6.96 19.85
CA LYS A 23 -2.34 -6.32 19.43
C LYS A 23 -2.08 -5.62 18.10
N HIS A 24 -1.95 -6.39 17.03
CA HIS A 24 -1.82 -5.84 15.68
C HIS A 24 -3.19 -5.46 15.15
N PRO A 25 -3.34 -4.25 14.56
CA PRO A 25 -4.55 -3.92 13.85
C PRO A 25 -4.72 -4.85 12.65
N ILE A 26 -5.97 -5.15 12.30
CA ILE A 26 -6.32 -6.04 11.19
C ILE A 26 -5.63 -5.55 9.91
N GLY A 27 -4.70 -6.34 9.38
CA GLY A 27 -3.94 -6.04 8.16
C GLY A 27 -2.54 -5.45 8.35
N ALA A 28 -2.08 -5.18 9.59
CA ALA A 28 -0.68 -4.83 9.80
C ALA A 28 0.24 -6.05 9.65
N GLN A 29 1.30 -5.89 8.87
CA GLN A 29 2.38 -6.88 8.79
C GLN A 29 3.28 -6.73 10.02
N GLU A 30 3.47 -7.81 10.77
CA GLU A 30 4.49 -7.89 11.81
C GLU A 30 5.86 -7.97 11.13
N LEU A 31 6.58 -6.85 11.12
CA LEU A 31 7.88 -6.75 10.42
C LEU A 31 9.03 -7.33 11.24
N VAL A 32 8.90 -7.37 12.57
CA VAL A 32 9.95 -7.87 13.48
C VAL A 32 9.59 -9.30 13.87
N GLN A 33 10.36 -10.27 13.39
CA GLN A 33 10.11 -11.69 13.67
C GLN A 33 10.72 -12.14 14.99
N SER A 34 11.91 -11.63 15.32
CA SER A 34 12.58 -11.94 16.57
C SER A 34 13.40 -10.77 17.06
N VAL A 35 13.52 -10.68 18.39
CA VAL A 35 14.40 -9.74 19.06
C VAL A 35 15.30 -10.55 19.98
N ALA A 36 16.60 -10.39 19.82
CA ALA A 36 17.62 -11.02 20.65
C ALA A 36 18.33 -9.95 21.48
N ILE A 37 18.91 -10.38 22.60
CA ILE A 37 19.77 -9.57 23.45
C ILE A 37 21.19 -10.11 23.26
N THR A 38 22.17 -9.24 23.08
CA THR A 38 23.59 -9.62 23.00
C THR A 38 24.05 -10.22 24.34
N ASP A 39 25.09 -11.06 24.34
CA ASP A 39 25.61 -11.74 25.54
C ASP A 39 25.94 -10.77 26.70
N ASP A 40 26.37 -9.55 26.36
CA ASP A 40 26.68 -8.48 27.32
C ASP A 40 25.45 -7.75 27.89
N ALA A 41 24.23 -8.15 27.48
CA ALA A 41 22.95 -7.52 27.83
C ALA A 41 22.83 -6.01 27.51
N SER A 42 23.78 -5.45 26.76
CA SER A 42 23.90 -4.01 26.50
C SER A 42 23.08 -3.52 25.30
N THR A 43 22.77 -4.42 24.35
CA THR A 43 22.17 -4.08 23.05
C THR A 43 21.05 -5.05 22.69
N PHE A 44 19.98 -4.51 22.11
CA PHE A 44 18.89 -5.29 21.53
C PHE A 44 19.07 -5.37 20.00
N VAL A 45 18.98 -6.58 19.45
CA VAL A 45 19.09 -6.85 18.02
C VAL A 45 17.74 -7.33 17.51
N ALA A 46 17.19 -6.68 16.49
CA ALA A 46 15.92 -7.05 15.88
C ALA A 46 16.14 -7.68 14.49
N TRP A 47 15.60 -8.86 14.28
CA TRP A 47 15.58 -9.54 12.99
C TRP A 47 14.26 -9.25 12.25
N HIS A 48 14.36 -8.55 11.13
CA HIS A 48 13.20 -8.10 10.35
C HIS A 48 13.35 -8.37 8.83
N PRO A 49 13.37 -9.64 8.41
CA PRO A 49 13.41 -9.96 6.98
C PRO A 49 12.11 -9.50 6.32
N LYS A 50 12.21 -8.98 5.09
CA LYS A 50 11.04 -8.55 4.32
C LYS A 50 10.20 -9.77 3.91
N PRO A 51 8.93 -9.90 4.35
CA PRO A 51 8.08 -11.00 3.93
C PRO A 51 7.74 -10.88 2.44
N GLN A 52 7.72 -12.01 1.74
CA GLN A 52 7.25 -12.09 0.35
C GLN A 52 5.73 -12.31 0.33
N PHE A 53 5.05 -11.73 -0.66
CA PHE A 53 3.62 -11.95 -0.84
C PHE A 53 3.38 -13.34 -1.47
N PRO A 54 2.60 -14.24 -0.85
CA PRO A 54 2.37 -15.58 -1.37
C PRO A 54 1.52 -15.56 -2.64
N TYR A 55 1.87 -16.42 -3.60
CA TYR A 55 1.22 -16.46 -4.92
C TYR A 55 -0.27 -16.83 -4.86
N GLU A 56 -0.65 -17.71 -3.92
CA GLU A 56 -2.03 -18.21 -3.74
C GLU A 56 -3.05 -17.11 -3.43
N PHE A 57 -2.60 -15.99 -2.85
CA PHE A 57 -3.47 -14.85 -2.53
C PHE A 57 -3.44 -13.76 -3.61
N SER A 58 -2.69 -13.99 -4.70
CA SER A 58 -2.71 -13.11 -5.88
C SER A 58 -3.91 -13.45 -6.77
N LYS A 59 -4.40 -12.44 -7.49
CA LYS A 59 -5.40 -12.64 -8.55
C LYS A 59 -4.71 -12.53 -9.90
N PRO A 60 -5.08 -13.37 -10.89
CA PRO A 60 -4.56 -13.22 -12.24
C PRO A 60 -4.99 -11.85 -12.78
N ILE A 61 -4.10 -11.23 -13.56
CA ILE A 61 -4.42 -10.01 -14.29
C ILE A 61 -5.47 -10.37 -15.34
N PRO A 62 -6.63 -9.68 -15.38
CA PRO A 62 -7.64 -9.98 -16.38
C PRO A 62 -7.06 -9.73 -17.78
N PRO A 63 -7.36 -10.58 -18.77
CA PRO A 63 -6.93 -10.33 -20.14
C PRO A 63 -7.50 -8.99 -20.60
N SER A 64 -6.73 -8.23 -21.39
CA SER A 64 -7.23 -7.03 -22.03
C SER A 64 -8.37 -7.43 -22.95
N VAL A 65 -9.61 -7.20 -22.51
CA VAL A 65 -10.77 -7.28 -23.39
C VAL A 65 -10.63 -6.09 -24.33
N GLU A 66 -9.94 -6.27 -25.44
CA GLU A 66 -10.19 -5.44 -26.61
C GLU A 66 -11.67 -5.64 -26.90
N ARG A 67 -12.50 -4.66 -26.52
CA ARG A 67 -13.90 -4.67 -26.94
C ARG A 67 -13.83 -4.70 -28.46
N ASP A 68 -14.13 -5.87 -29.02
CA ASP A 68 -14.02 -6.16 -30.43
C ASP A 68 -14.64 -5.01 -31.22
N ASN A 69 -13.77 -4.13 -31.73
CA ASN A 69 -14.17 -3.27 -32.83
C ASN A 69 -14.09 -4.19 -34.05
N SER A 70 -15.11 -5.03 -34.23
CA SER A 70 -15.26 -5.94 -35.37
C SER A 70 -15.26 -5.22 -36.73
N SER A 71 -15.18 -3.88 -36.72
CA SER A 71 -14.97 -3.02 -37.87
C SER A 71 -13.47 -2.89 -38.18
N LEU A 72 -13.10 -3.21 -39.42
CA LEU A 72 -11.76 -2.97 -40.00
C LEU A 72 -11.30 -1.50 -39.89
N LEU A 73 -12.25 -0.57 -39.67
CA LEU A 73 -12.01 0.87 -39.56
C LEU A 73 -12.04 1.33 -38.10
N LYS A 74 -11.13 2.27 -37.74
CA LYS A 74 -11.00 2.92 -36.42
C LYS A 74 -12.17 3.86 -36.04
N THR A 75 -13.35 3.70 -36.64
CA THR A 75 -14.50 4.59 -36.49
C THR A 75 -14.98 4.69 -35.04
N ASN A 76 -14.95 3.59 -34.29
CA ASN A 76 -15.35 3.57 -32.89
C ASN A 76 -14.44 4.41 -31.99
N ALA A 77 -13.13 4.44 -32.27
CA ALA A 77 -12.18 5.28 -31.54
C ALA A 77 -12.44 6.77 -31.82
N VAL A 78 -12.66 7.13 -33.09
CA VAL A 78 -13.00 8.51 -33.49
C VAL A 78 -14.32 8.95 -32.88
N ASN A 79 -15.36 8.11 -32.95
CA ASN A 79 -16.67 8.40 -32.36
C ASN A 79 -16.59 8.58 -30.85
N THR A 80 -15.82 7.74 -30.16
CA THR A 80 -15.59 7.83 -28.71
C THR A 80 -14.86 9.13 -28.36
N ALA A 81 -13.80 9.47 -29.10
CA ALA A 81 -13.07 10.72 -28.93
C ALA A 81 -13.99 11.92 -29.16
N MET A 82 -14.75 11.94 -30.25
CA MET A 82 -15.72 13.00 -30.53
C MET A 82 -16.76 13.14 -29.41
N GLN A 83 -17.28 12.04 -28.87
CA GLN A 83 -18.20 12.09 -27.74
C GLN A 83 -17.56 12.62 -26.45
N ALA A 84 -16.29 12.30 -26.19
CA ALA A 84 -15.55 12.80 -25.04
C ALA A 84 -15.28 14.31 -25.13
N PHE A 85 -15.03 14.84 -26.33
CA PHE A 85 -14.76 16.27 -26.56
C PHE A 85 -16.00 17.12 -26.79
N LYS A 86 -17.20 16.52 -26.90
CA LYS A 86 -18.45 17.30 -26.97
C LYS A 86 -18.63 18.12 -25.69
N GLY A 87 -18.89 19.42 -25.85
CA GLY A 87 -19.20 20.30 -24.73
C GLY A 87 -20.47 19.84 -24.01
N LYS A 88 -20.31 19.38 -22.76
CA LYS A 88 -21.43 18.98 -21.89
C LYS A 88 -21.93 20.19 -21.10
N HIS A 89 -23.22 20.20 -20.76
CA HIS A 89 -23.75 21.17 -19.81
C HIS A 89 -23.00 21.04 -18.46
N PRO A 90 -22.62 22.14 -17.79
CA PRO A 90 -21.84 22.10 -16.56
C PRO A 90 -22.46 21.23 -15.47
N GLU A 91 -23.79 21.14 -15.38
CA GLU A 91 -24.47 20.28 -14.41
C GLU A 91 -24.27 18.79 -14.67
N VAL A 92 -24.32 18.38 -15.95
CA VAL A 92 -24.10 16.99 -16.36
C VAL A 92 -22.66 16.60 -16.10
N ALA A 93 -21.71 17.47 -16.47
CA ALA A 93 -20.29 17.24 -16.21
C ALA A 93 -20.01 17.08 -14.71
N ARG A 94 -20.62 17.91 -13.85
CA ARG A 94 -20.48 17.79 -12.38
C ARG A 94 -21.04 16.48 -11.85
N ALA A 95 -22.21 16.04 -12.34
CA ALA A 95 -22.83 14.79 -11.91
C ALA A 95 -21.99 13.56 -12.31
N GLU A 96 -21.43 13.56 -13.52
CA GLU A 96 -20.49 12.52 -13.96
C GLU A 96 -19.21 12.50 -13.11
N LEU A 97 -18.61 13.67 -12.86
CA LEU A 97 -17.41 13.80 -12.03
C LEU A 97 -17.67 13.32 -10.60
N MET A 98 -18.81 13.67 -10.03
CA MET A 98 -19.27 13.19 -8.72
C MET A 98 -19.34 11.66 -8.68
N ARG A 99 -19.89 11.03 -9.72
CA ARG A 99 -20.04 9.57 -9.82
C ARG A 99 -18.71 8.84 -10.00
N ILE A 100 -17.81 9.37 -10.83
CA ILE A 100 -16.50 8.75 -11.12
C ILE A 100 -15.56 8.85 -9.91
N THR A 101 -15.55 10.00 -9.25
CA THR A 101 -14.61 10.28 -8.15
C THR A 101 -15.18 9.95 -6.77
N HIS A 102 -16.44 9.54 -6.69
CA HIS A 102 -17.17 9.35 -5.43
C HIS A 102 -17.07 10.56 -4.48
N THR A 103 -17.11 11.77 -5.05
CA THR A 103 -17.05 13.04 -4.30
C THR A 103 -18.43 13.70 -4.23
N THR A 104 -18.54 14.86 -3.58
CA THR A 104 -19.78 15.66 -3.58
C THR A 104 -19.78 16.69 -4.71
N LYS A 105 -20.98 17.06 -5.19
CA LYS A 105 -21.14 18.04 -6.28
C LYS A 105 -20.53 19.42 -5.98
N HIS A 106 -20.49 19.82 -4.71
CA HIS A 106 -20.04 21.15 -4.27
C HIS A 106 -18.55 21.40 -4.48
N ARG A 107 -17.74 20.34 -4.64
CA ARG A 107 -16.31 20.45 -4.96
C ARG A 107 -16.09 20.98 -6.38
N TRP A 108 -17.05 20.77 -7.28
CA TRP A 108 -16.97 21.08 -8.70
C TRP A 108 -17.65 22.40 -9.09
N TYR A 109 -18.05 23.21 -8.10
CA TYR A 109 -18.45 24.59 -8.31
C TYR A 109 -17.21 25.50 -8.22
N PRO A 110 -17.06 26.47 -9.12
CA PRO A 110 -15.96 27.44 -9.02
C PRO A 110 -16.09 28.22 -7.71
N ARG A 111 -15.01 28.29 -6.94
CA ARG A 111 -14.95 29.11 -5.73
C ARG A 111 -14.23 30.41 -6.04
N SER A 112 -14.86 31.54 -5.74
CA SER A 112 -14.27 32.88 -5.92
C SER A 112 -13.00 33.10 -5.10
N ARG A 113 -12.85 32.36 -3.98
CA ARG A 113 -11.74 32.48 -3.04
C ARG A 113 -10.56 31.54 -3.33
N ASP A 114 -10.76 30.51 -4.16
CA ASP A 114 -9.70 29.56 -4.51
C ASP A 114 -8.74 30.24 -5.49
N LYS A 115 -7.91 31.11 -4.93
CA LYS A 115 -6.72 31.61 -5.60
C LYS A 115 -5.85 30.39 -5.88
N ARG A 116 -5.29 30.33 -7.10
CA ARG A 116 -4.27 29.38 -7.52
C ARG A 116 -3.32 29.10 -6.35
N ALA A 117 -2.94 27.83 -6.15
CA ALA A 117 -2.02 27.44 -5.09
C ALA A 117 -0.86 28.45 -5.00
N LYS A 118 -0.52 28.87 -3.78
CA LYS A 118 0.53 29.87 -3.56
C LYS A 118 1.79 29.40 -4.29
N LYS A 119 2.25 30.21 -5.24
CA LYS A 119 3.42 29.89 -6.08
C LYS A 119 4.66 29.63 -5.24
N ASP A 120 4.71 30.24 -4.06
CA ASP A 120 5.85 30.22 -3.14
C ASP A 120 5.76 29.10 -2.11
N THR A 121 4.95 28.06 -2.32
CA THR A 121 4.95 26.89 -1.44
C THR A 121 6.20 26.07 -1.72
N PRO A 122 7.20 26.02 -0.83
CA PRO A 122 8.41 25.25 -1.08
C PRO A 122 8.08 23.76 -1.08
N MET A 123 8.75 23.00 -1.94
CA MET A 123 8.70 21.55 -1.91
C MET A 123 9.45 21.04 -0.68
N ASP A 124 8.83 20.17 0.12
CA ASP A 124 9.39 19.63 1.37
C ASP A 124 10.70 18.85 1.17
N ARG A 125 10.90 18.29 -0.04
CA ARG A 125 12.09 17.51 -0.42
C ARG A 125 12.71 18.07 -1.71
N PRO A 126 13.52 19.14 -1.63
CA PRO A 126 14.02 19.83 -2.82
C PRO A 126 15.12 19.09 -3.59
N TYR A 127 15.70 18.02 -3.03
CA TYR A 127 16.87 17.29 -3.57
C TYR A 127 16.62 15.79 -3.79
N LEU A 128 15.36 15.35 -3.87
CA LEU A 128 14.96 13.96 -4.14
C LEU A 128 14.34 13.83 -5.53
#